data_AF-A0A351ETH9-F1
#
_entry.id   AF-A0A351ETH9-F1
#
_cell.length_a   1.000
_cell.length_b   1.000
_cell.length_c   1.000
_cell.angle_alpha   90.00
_cell.angle_beta   90.00
_cell.angle_gamma   90.00
#
_symmetry.space_group_name_H-M   'P 1'
#
loop_
_entity.id
_entity.type
_entity.pdbx_description
1 polymer ?
#
loop_
_entity_poly.entity_id
_entity_poly.type
_entity_poly.pdbx_seq_one_letter_code
_entity_poly.pdbx_strand_id
1 'polypeptide(L)' 'MADHLILNGFIQCSPNHQIKGMWKHPLDETSLGYRDLKWWIRLAELLERGCLDALFFADVHGTYDT' A
#
# COMPACT_ATOMS: atom_id res chain seq x y z
N MET A 1 -6.82 17.43 23.17
CA MET A 1 -6.89 15.96 23.02
C MET A 1 -7.06 15.67 21.55
N ALA A 2 -6.60 14.52 21.06
CA ALA A 2 -6.91 14.11 19.70
C ALA A 2 -8.32 13.48 19.71
N ASP A 3 -9.31 14.24 19.25
CA ASP A 3 -10.72 13.83 19.21
C ASP A 3 -11.04 12.95 17.99
N HIS A 4 -10.01 12.56 17.23
CA HIS A 4 -10.07 11.78 16.00
C HIS A 4 -8.96 10.72 15.98
N LEU A 5 -9.31 9.51 15.53
CA LEU A 5 -8.34 8.44 15.31
C LEU A 5 -7.64 8.68 13.97
N ILE A 6 -6.31 8.79 14.01
CA ILE A 6 -5.49 8.90 12.80
C ILE A 6 -5.43 7.55 12.08
N LEU A 7 -5.87 7.51 10.83
CA LEU A 7 -5.91 6.33 9.97
C LEU A 7 -4.96 6.49 8.79
N ASN A 8 -3.90 5.67 8.79
CA ASN A 8 -2.93 5.64 7.69
C ASN A 8 -3.06 4.35 6.87
N GLY A 9 -3.03 4.48 5.54
CA GLY A 9 -2.90 3.34 4.64
C GLY A 9 -1.45 2.85 4.63
N PHE A 10 -1.19 1.59 4.99
CA PHE A 10 0.17 1.07 5.11
C PHE A 10 0.58 0.24 3.89
N ILE A 11 1.61 0.67 3.16
CA ILE A 11 2.04 0.05 1.92
C ILE A 11 3.57 0.06 1.75
N GLN A 12 4.06 -0.70 0.77
CA GLN A 12 5.44 -0.71 0.32
C GLN A 12 5.44 -0.82 -1.21
N CYS A 13 6.44 -0.24 -1.89
CA CYS A 13 6.63 -0.40 -3.34
C CYS A 13 7.12 -1.81 -3.68
N SER A 14 6.26 -2.80 -3.51
CA SER A 14 6.54 -4.23 -3.73
C SER A 14 5.26 -4.96 -4.15
N PRO A 15 5.37 -6.16 -4.76
CA PRO A 15 4.19 -6.95 -5.14
C PRO A 15 3.34 -7.41 -3.95
N ASN A 16 3.96 -7.54 -2.77
CA ASN A 16 3.32 -8.03 -1.57
C ASN A 16 4.11 -7.59 -0.33
N HIS A 17 3.46 -6.79 0.53
CA HIS A 17 4.13 -6.17 1.68
C HIS A 17 4.04 -7.02 2.96
N GLN A 18 2.82 -7.34 3.42
CA GLN A 18 2.61 -7.96 4.74
C GLN A 18 2.06 -9.40 4.67
N ILE A 19 1.21 -9.69 3.68
CA ILE A 19 0.46 -10.95 3.63
C ILE A 19 0.99 -11.84 2.52
N LYS A 20 2.00 -12.65 2.83
CA LYS A 20 2.68 -13.55 1.89
C LYS A 20 1.68 -14.36 1.07
N GLY A 21 1.85 -14.35 -0.25
CA GLY A 21 1.04 -15.15 -1.19
C GLY A 21 -0.22 -14.47 -1.72
N MET A 22 -0.67 -13.34 -1.14
CA MET A 22 -1.87 -12.63 -1.63
C MET A 22 -1.75 -12.11 -3.05
N TRP A 23 -0.53 -11.95 -3.57
CA TRP A 23 -0.29 -11.61 -4.98
C TRP A 23 -0.91 -12.60 -5.98
N LYS A 24 -1.24 -13.83 -5.55
CA LYS A 24 -1.91 -14.84 -6.38
C LYS A 24 -3.43 -14.69 -6.41
N HIS A 25 -3.99 -13.87 -5.52
CA HIS A 25 -5.44 -13.71 -5.45
C HIS A 25 -5.94 -13.00 -6.71
N PRO A 26 -7.03 -13.46 -7.35
CA PRO A 26 -7.49 -12.89 -8.63
C PRO A 26 -7.92 -11.42 -8.54
N LEU A 27 -8.16 -10.91 -7.33
CA LEU A 27 -8.49 -9.50 -7.06
C LEU A 27 -7.29 -8.67 -6.57
N ASP A 28 -6.09 -9.25 -6.47
CA ASP A 28 -4.92 -8.45 -6.13
C ASP A 28 -4.48 -7.62 -7.33
N GLU A 29 -4.54 -6.30 -7.19
CA GLU A 29 -4.02 -5.36 -8.18
C GLU A 29 -2.59 -4.89 -7.87
N THR A 30 -2.14 -5.06 -6.62
CA THR A 30 -0.86 -4.53 -6.12
C THR A 30 0.34 -5.17 -6.84
N SER A 31 0.27 -6.49 -7.06
CA SER A 31 1.35 -7.27 -7.68
C SER A 31 1.70 -6.83 -9.09
N LEU A 32 0.72 -6.31 -9.85
CA LEU A 32 0.90 -5.73 -11.18
C LEU A 32 1.08 -4.21 -11.13
N GLY A 33 0.45 -3.55 -10.17
CA GLY A 33 0.35 -2.09 -10.09
C GLY A 33 1.53 -1.37 -9.45
N TYR A 34 2.33 -2.03 -8.59
CA TYR A 34 3.37 -1.34 -7.81
C TYR A 34 4.43 -0.61 -8.66
N ARG A 35 4.62 -0.98 -9.94
CA ARG A 35 5.54 -0.32 -10.88
C ARG A 35 4.88 0.71 -11.79
N ASP A 36 3.57 0.93 -11.67
CA ASP A 36 2.79 1.86 -12.49
C ASP A 36 2.38 3.10 -11.67
N LEU A 37 2.84 4.28 -12.09
CA LEU A 37 2.47 5.55 -11.46
C LEU A 37 0.95 5.77 -11.43
N LYS A 38 0.21 5.36 -12.48
CA LYS A 38 -1.24 5.54 -12.52
C LYS A 38 -1.95 4.73 -11.45
N TRP A 39 -1.39 3.58 -11.06
CA TRP A 39 -1.93 2.79 -9.98
C TRP A 39 -1.79 3.52 -8.63
N TRP A 40 -0.62 4.11 -8.37
CA TRP A 40 -0.39 4.93 -7.17
C TRP A 40 -1.29 6.16 -7.09
N ILE A 41 -1.53 6.84 -8.22
CA ILE A 41 -2.46 7.98 -8.27
C ILE A 41 -3.88 7.52 -7.89
N ARG A 42 -4.37 6.43 -8.49
CA ARG A 42 -5.71 5.90 -8.16
C ARG A 42 -5.83 5.48 -6.70
N LEU A 43 -4.77 4.91 -6.13
CA LEU A 43 -4.72 4.56 -4.71
C LEU A 43 -4.81 5.81 -3.84
N ALA A 44 -4.03 6.85 -4.12
CA ALA A 44 -4.07 8.11 -3.37
C ALA A 44 -5.48 8.74 -3.42
N GLU A 45 -6.07 8.86 -4.61
CA GLU A 45 -7.43 9.37 -4.79
C GLU A 45 -8.47 8.53 -4.02
N LEU A 46 -8.29 7.20 -3.94
CA LEU A 46 -9.17 6.32 -3.17
C LEU A 46 -9.07 6.61 -1.66
N LEU A 47 -7.86 6.75 -1.14
CA LEU A 47 -7.64 7.01 0.28
C LEU A 47 -8.10 8.41 0.69
N GLU A 48 -7.89 9.41 -0.17
CA GLU A 48 -8.43 10.76 0.02
C GLU A 48 -9.98 10.76 0.08
N ARG A 49 -10.64 10.03 -0.82
CA ARG A 49 -12.11 9.83 -0.75
C ARG A 49 -12.57 9.13 0.53
N GLY A 50 -11.71 8.27 1.10
CA GLY A 50 -11.95 7.56 2.36
C GLY A 50 -11.61 8.37 3.61
N CYS A 51 -11.14 9.61 3.47
CA CYS A 51 -10.69 10.47 4.57
C CYS A 51 -9.58 9.84 5.44
N LEU A 52 -8.67 9.06 4.84
CA LEU A 52 -7.47 8.63 5.54
C LEU A 52 -6.49 9.80 5.67
N ASP A 53 -5.82 9.89 6.80
CA ASP A 53 -4.90 10.99 7.12
C ASP A 53 -3.61 10.94 6.28
N ALA A 54 -3.11 9.73 5.99
CA ALA A 54 -1.92 9.57 5.18
C ALA A 54 -1.83 8.20 4.47
N LEU A 55 -1.01 8.15 3.43
CA LEU A 55 -0.46 6.93 2.85
C LEU A 55 0.98 6.78 3.32
N PHE A 56 1.27 5.74 4.11
CA PHE A 56 2.58 5.46 4.67
C PHE A 56 3.33 4.42 3.82
N PHE A 57 4.48 4.80 3.30
CA PHE A 57 5.36 3.93 2.51
C PHE A 57 6.49 3.38 3.37
N ALA A 58 6.50 2.06 3.57
CA ALA A 58 7.68 1.35 4.03
C ALA A 58 8.69 1.14 2.88
N ASP A 59 9.95 0.93 3.23
CA ASP A 59 10.99 0.55 2.28
C ASP A 59 12.08 -0.31 2.95
N VAL A 60 12.83 -1.07 2.15
CA VAL A 60 13.98 -1.87 2.58
C VAL A 60 15.10 -1.76 1.55
N HIS A 61 16.35 -1.68 2.01
CA HIS A 61 17.53 -1.68 1.12
C HIS A 61 18.11 -3.09 0.88
N GLY A 62 17.63 -4.11 1.61
CA GLY A 62 18.12 -5.49 1.53
C GLY A 62 17.06 -6.47 1.05
N THR A 63 17.51 -7.69 0.70
CA THR A 63 16.62 -8.81 0.39
C THR A 63 16.30 -9.62 1.64
N TYR A 64 15.13 -10.26 1.65
CA TYR A 64 14.83 -11.32 2.62
C TYR A 64 15.54 -12.59 2.18
N ASP A 65 16.65 -12.90 2.83
CA ASP A 65 17.39 -14.14 2.65
C ASP A 65 16.84 -15.27 3.54
N THR A 66 17.36 -16.47 3.32
CA THR A 66 17.05 -17.70 4.06
C THR A 66 18.32 -18.26 4.65
#